data_AF-A0A953Z4H9-F1
#
_entry.id   AF-A0A953Z4H9-F1
#
_cell.length_a   1.000
_cell.length_b   1.000
_cell.length_c   1.000
_cell.angle_alpha   90.00
_cell.angle_beta   90.00
_cell.angle_gamma   90.00
#
_symmetry.space_group_name_H-M   'P 1'
#
loop_
_entity.id
_entity.type
_entity.pdbx_description
1 polymer ?
#
loop_
_entity_poly.entity_id
_entity_poly.type
_entity_poly.pdbx_seq_one_letter_code
_entity_poly.pdbx_strand_id
1 'polypeptide(L)'
;MHVRVLTIAGLDPCTGAGMTADVRMIHARGGDVAAVASCLTVQNRHGFQRAEPVDAKWLTDAIAAVFDDGPVDAVKVGMIADASTVDLVASALATRSVPIVVDPVFSATAQGYDAAEQIPERLRDELLPMATVVTPNQRELARLGTVEDLLERCAVLVTGGDAGGTDVVDVLHTSDGTREFRFERLPHETPIHGTGCALSTVIAFYLGGGAPLEVACGAAIEDVRNCIAATPEEGAGAVVPLRVV
;
A
#
# COMPACT_ATOMS: atom_id res chain seq x y z
N MET A 1 12.92 15.28 -12.79
CA MET A 1 11.47 15.41 -12.53
C MET A 1 11.29 15.13 -11.05
N HIS A 2 10.58 15.99 -10.32
CA HIS A 2 10.34 15.81 -8.89
C HIS A 2 8.97 15.16 -8.75
N VAL A 3 8.90 13.86 -8.42
CA VAL A 3 7.63 13.12 -8.32
C VAL A 3 6.97 13.46 -7.00
N ARG A 4 5.70 13.88 -7.02
CA ARG A 4 4.87 14.12 -5.83
C ARG A 4 3.79 13.06 -5.70
N VAL A 5 3.83 12.29 -4.62
CA VAL A 5 2.84 11.24 -4.35
C VAL A 5 1.91 11.68 -3.21
N LEU A 6 0.60 11.53 -3.40
CA LEU A 6 -0.37 11.63 -2.31
C LEU A 6 -0.56 10.25 -1.69
N THR A 7 -0.25 10.09 -0.41
CA THR A 7 -0.67 8.92 0.38
C THR A 7 -1.93 9.21 1.19
N ILE A 8 -2.92 8.32 1.07
CA ILE A 8 -4.13 8.29 1.90
C ILE A 8 -4.12 6.97 2.66
N ALA A 9 -3.71 6.99 3.93
CA ALA A 9 -3.53 5.78 4.73
C ALA A 9 -3.69 6.05 6.23
N GLY A 10 -3.75 4.97 7.03
CA GLY A 10 -3.73 5.09 8.48
C GLY A 10 -2.43 5.71 9.01
N LEU A 11 -2.54 6.51 10.06
CA LEU A 11 -1.39 7.03 10.81
C LEU A 11 -0.84 5.95 11.74
N ASP A 12 0.38 5.47 11.49
CA ASP A 12 1.15 4.67 12.45
C ASP A 12 2.05 5.58 13.31
N PRO A 13 1.75 5.76 14.61
CA PRO A 13 2.58 6.60 15.49
C PRO A 13 3.99 6.04 15.72
N CYS A 14 4.25 4.77 15.41
CA CYS A 14 5.57 4.14 15.50
C CYS A 14 6.40 4.25 14.22
N THR A 15 5.87 4.84 13.15
CA THR A 15 6.59 5.13 11.89
C THR A 15 7.11 3.91 11.12
N GLY A 16 6.59 2.71 11.40
CA GLY A 16 7.01 1.50 10.70
C GLY A 16 6.03 0.99 9.65
N ALA A 17 4.80 1.50 9.62
CA ALA A 17 3.83 1.30 8.55
C ALA A 17 3.05 2.60 8.25
N GLY A 18 1.94 2.47 7.51
CA GLY A 18 1.00 3.55 7.25
C GLY A 18 1.60 4.75 6.51
N MET A 19 0.91 5.89 6.57
CA MET A 19 1.34 7.11 5.87
C MET A 19 2.75 7.58 6.27
N THR A 20 3.18 7.29 7.50
CA THR A 20 4.52 7.63 8.00
C THR A 20 5.62 6.79 7.32
N ALA A 21 5.38 5.51 7.07
CA ALA A 21 6.31 4.70 6.29
C ALA A 21 6.32 5.14 4.82
N ASP A 22 5.15 5.47 4.27
CA ASP A 22 5.03 5.95 2.90
C ASP A 22 5.87 7.24 2.69
N VAL A 23 5.77 8.20 3.62
CA VAL A 23 6.57 9.44 3.63
C VAL A 23 8.08 9.14 3.61
N ARG A 24 8.53 8.21 4.46
CA ARG A 24 9.96 7.83 4.53
C ARG A 24 10.43 7.20 3.22
N MET A 25 9.61 6.33 2.62
CA MET A 25 9.93 5.65 1.37
C MET A 25 10.04 6.63 0.20
N ILE A 26 9.13 7.59 0.09
CA ILE A 26 9.13 8.58 -1.00
C ILE A 26 10.31 9.55 -0.85
N HIS A 27 10.55 10.08 0.36
CA HIS A 27 11.67 10.98 0.60
C HIS A 27 13.03 10.31 0.34
N ALA A 28 13.21 9.04 0.71
CA ALA A 28 14.44 8.31 0.43
C ALA A 28 14.73 8.18 -1.09
N ARG A 29 13.72 8.34 -1.93
CA ARG A 29 13.81 8.31 -3.39
C ARG A 29 13.87 9.71 -4.03
N GLY A 30 13.96 10.75 -3.22
CA GLY A 30 14.00 12.14 -3.68
C GLY A 30 12.68 12.66 -4.24
N GLY A 31 11.55 12.03 -3.89
CA GLY A 31 10.21 12.54 -4.21
C GLY A 31 9.65 13.48 -3.14
N ASP A 32 8.57 14.17 -3.49
CA ASP A 32 7.70 14.88 -2.55
C ASP A 32 6.53 13.98 -2.12
N VAL A 33 6.01 14.22 -0.93
CA VAL A 33 4.85 13.48 -0.41
C VAL A 33 3.85 14.42 0.23
N ALA A 34 2.61 14.31 -0.23
CA ALA A 34 1.46 14.79 0.51
C ALA A 34 0.86 13.62 1.28
N ALA A 35 0.54 13.79 2.55
CA ALA A 35 0.03 12.70 3.38
C ALA A 35 -1.27 13.10 4.07
N VAL A 36 -2.31 12.31 3.85
CA VAL A 36 -3.63 12.50 4.46
C VAL A 36 -3.99 11.24 5.24
N ALA A 37 -4.31 11.42 6.53
CA ALA A 37 -4.74 10.31 7.37
C ALA A 37 -6.18 9.90 7.02
N SER A 38 -6.37 8.64 6.62
CA SER A 38 -7.71 8.04 6.48
C SER A 38 -8.29 7.65 7.85
N CYS A 39 -7.42 7.25 8.77
CA CYS A 39 -7.75 6.87 10.13
C CYS A 39 -6.56 7.14 11.06
N LEU A 40 -6.87 7.34 12.33
CA LEU A 40 -5.90 7.36 13.41
C LEU A 40 -5.81 5.97 14.03
N THR A 41 -4.60 5.51 14.32
CA THR A 41 -4.42 4.23 15.00
C THR A 41 -3.90 4.42 16.41
N VAL A 42 -4.35 3.55 17.31
CA VAL A 42 -3.71 3.30 18.60
C VAL A 42 -2.94 2.01 18.44
N GLN A 43 -1.63 2.13 18.20
CA GLN A 43 -0.72 1.00 18.11
C GLN A 43 0.65 1.38 18.67
N ASN A 44 1.43 0.37 19.04
CA ASN A 44 2.84 0.54 19.37
C ASN A 44 3.65 -0.68 18.91
N ARG A 45 4.96 -0.75 19.22
CA ARG A 45 5.82 -1.89 18.87
C ARG A 45 5.33 -3.25 19.39
N HIS A 46 4.41 -3.26 20.35
CA HIS A 46 3.83 -4.48 20.93
C HIS A 46 2.50 -4.88 20.28
N GLY A 47 1.94 -4.06 19.39
CA GLY A 47 0.77 -4.42 18.59
C GLY A 47 -0.21 -3.28 18.35
N PHE A 48 -1.19 -3.60 17.51
CA PHE A 48 -2.32 -2.74 17.21
C PHE A 48 -3.45 -2.92 18.24
N GLN A 49 -4.16 -1.83 18.57
CA GLN A 49 -5.26 -1.84 19.53
C GLN A 49 -6.60 -1.42 18.91
N ARG A 50 -6.61 -0.30 18.18
CA ARG A 50 -7.80 0.17 17.45
C ARG A 50 -7.44 1.17 16.35
N ALA A 51 -8.33 1.32 15.40
CA ALA A 51 -8.30 2.39 14.40
C ALA A 51 -9.63 3.15 14.47
N GLU A 52 -9.54 4.48 14.39
CA GLU A 52 -10.68 5.38 14.33
C GLU A 52 -10.62 6.14 13.00
N PRO A 53 -11.65 6.05 12.15
CA PRO A 53 -11.75 6.85 10.94
C PRO A 53 -11.59 8.34 11.26
N VAL A 54 -10.91 9.08 10.37
CA VAL A 54 -10.92 10.54 10.45
C VAL A 54 -12.30 11.04 10.05
N ASP A 55 -12.77 12.13 10.66
CA ASP A 55 -14.03 12.76 10.31
C ASP A 55 -14.12 13.02 8.79
N ALA A 56 -15.30 12.73 8.22
CA ALA A 56 -15.52 12.77 6.78
C ALA A 56 -15.21 14.14 6.15
N LYS A 57 -15.54 15.22 6.86
CA LYS A 57 -15.27 16.58 6.38
C LYS A 57 -13.79 16.88 6.45
N TRP A 58 -13.11 16.52 7.54
CA TRP A 58 -11.66 16.66 7.65
C TRP A 58 -10.91 15.90 6.57
N LEU A 59 -11.30 14.65 6.28
CA LEU A 59 -10.70 13.85 5.22
C LEU A 59 -10.88 14.50 3.85
N THR A 60 -12.11 14.88 3.51
CA THR A 60 -12.45 15.48 2.21
C THR A 60 -11.74 16.82 2.01
N ASP A 61 -11.77 17.70 3.02
CA ASP A 61 -11.11 19.00 2.98
C ASP A 61 -9.59 18.84 2.86
N ALA A 62 -8.99 17.87 3.54
CA ALA A 62 -7.55 17.61 3.47
C ALA A 62 -7.12 17.10 2.07
N ILE A 63 -7.86 16.15 1.48
CA ILE A 63 -7.58 15.67 0.13
C ILE A 63 -7.73 16.82 -0.88
N ALA A 64 -8.80 17.63 -0.77
CA ALA A 64 -9.00 18.80 -1.63
C ALA A 64 -7.84 19.80 -1.51
N ALA A 65 -7.42 20.13 -0.28
CA ALA A 65 -6.31 21.05 -0.05
C ALA A 65 -5.00 20.59 -0.68
N VAL A 66 -4.70 19.29 -0.69
CA VAL A 66 -3.52 18.75 -1.38
C VAL A 66 -3.59 18.98 -2.88
N PHE A 67 -4.74 18.69 -3.50
CA PHE A 67 -4.90 18.90 -4.94
C PHE A 67 -4.96 20.38 -5.33
N ASP A 68 -5.42 21.26 -4.44
CA ASP A 68 -5.41 22.71 -4.63
C ASP A 68 -4.00 23.31 -4.51
N ASP A 69 -3.13 22.70 -3.69
CA ASP A 69 -1.74 23.13 -3.48
C ASP A 69 -0.83 22.88 -4.69
N GLY A 70 -1.15 21.90 -5.54
CA GLY A 70 -0.41 21.69 -6.78
C GLY A 70 -0.61 20.31 -7.41
N PRO A 71 0.14 20.01 -8.50
CA PRO A 71 0.07 18.72 -9.16
C PRO A 71 0.47 17.59 -8.20
N VAL A 72 -0.25 16.49 -8.28
CA VAL A 72 0.05 15.20 -7.65
C VAL A 72 0.27 14.22 -8.80
N ASP A 73 1.41 13.53 -8.82
CA ASP A 73 1.81 12.67 -9.93
C ASP A 73 1.29 11.24 -9.78
N ALA A 74 1.02 10.79 -8.56
CA ALA A 74 0.37 9.51 -8.26
C ALA A 74 -0.30 9.52 -6.89
N VAL A 75 -1.26 8.62 -6.69
CA VAL A 75 -1.94 8.41 -5.41
C VAL A 75 -1.67 6.99 -4.92
N LYS A 76 -1.36 6.83 -3.64
CA LYS A 76 -1.36 5.55 -2.93
C LYS A 76 -2.46 5.56 -1.89
N VAL A 77 -3.34 4.57 -1.94
CA VAL A 77 -4.36 4.32 -0.91
C VAL A 77 -3.93 3.11 -0.10
N GLY A 78 -3.79 3.28 1.21
CA GLY A 78 -3.46 2.20 2.15
C GLY A 78 -4.64 1.81 3.03
N MET A 79 -4.34 1.49 4.30
CA MET A 79 -5.34 1.12 5.30
C MET A 79 -6.50 2.12 5.38
N ILE A 80 -7.72 1.60 5.35
CA ILE A 80 -8.98 2.33 5.55
C ILE A 80 -9.76 1.64 6.67
N ALA A 81 -10.24 2.41 7.65
CA ALA A 81 -10.86 1.85 8.86
C ALA A 81 -12.35 1.51 8.72
N ASP A 82 -13.07 2.09 7.74
CA ASP A 82 -14.49 1.79 7.52
C ASP A 82 -14.90 1.91 6.04
N ALA A 83 -16.08 1.35 5.73
CA ALA A 83 -16.67 1.36 4.39
C ALA A 83 -16.98 2.78 3.87
N SER A 84 -17.45 3.69 4.74
CA SER A 84 -17.81 5.05 4.32
C SER A 84 -16.61 5.87 3.86
N THR A 85 -15.45 5.61 4.45
CA THR A 85 -14.17 6.22 4.09
C THR A 85 -13.73 5.79 2.69
N VAL A 86 -14.03 4.55 2.28
CA VAL A 86 -13.81 4.11 0.90
C VAL A 86 -14.59 5.00 -0.07
N ASP A 87 -15.86 5.27 0.22
CA ASP A 87 -16.72 6.08 -0.64
C ASP A 87 -16.24 7.53 -0.76
N LEU A 88 -15.76 8.09 0.36
CA LEU A 88 -15.19 9.44 0.40
C LEU A 88 -13.90 9.53 -0.44
N VAL A 89 -12.99 8.55 -0.28
CA VAL A 89 -11.76 8.49 -1.05
C VAL A 89 -12.06 8.29 -2.54
N ALA A 90 -12.95 7.35 -2.87
CA ALA A 90 -13.41 7.12 -4.24
C ALA A 90 -13.96 8.40 -4.87
N SER A 91 -14.85 9.11 -4.17
CA SER A 91 -15.44 10.37 -4.64
C SER A 91 -14.39 11.46 -4.86
N ALA A 92 -13.40 11.57 -3.97
CA ALA A 92 -12.33 12.57 -4.10
C ALA A 92 -11.40 12.28 -5.29
N LEU A 93 -11.24 10.99 -5.64
CA LEU A 93 -10.37 10.52 -6.72
C LEU A 93 -11.06 10.37 -8.07
N ALA A 94 -12.39 10.38 -8.14
CA ALA A 94 -13.18 10.11 -9.35
C ALA A 94 -12.88 10.99 -10.57
N THR A 95 -12.32 12.18 -10.36
CA THR A 95 -11.97 13.13 -11.43
C THR A 95 -10.47 13.21 -11.70
N ARG A 96 -9.66 12.36 -11.06
CA ARG A 96 -8.20 12.40 -11.12
C ARG A 96 -7.69 11.43 -12.18
N SER A 97 -6.79 11.90 -13.04
CA SER A 97 -6.22 11.13 -14.16
C SER A 97 -4.81 10.63 -13.88
N VAL A 98 -4.41 10.52 -12.61
CA VAL A 98 -3.09 10.08 -12.19
C VAL A 98 -3.12 8.61 -11.79
N PRO A 99 -1.98 7.89 -11.82
CA PRO A 99 -1.93 6.52 -11.36
C PRO A 99 -2.39 6.39 -9.90
N ILE A 100 -3.25 5.42 -9.64
CA ILE A 100 -3.77 5.11 -8.30
C ILE A 100 -3.34 3.69 -7.94
N VAL A 101 -2.56 3.57 -6.87
CA VAL A 101 -2.12 2.28 -6.32
C VAL A 101 -2.92 2.00 -5.05
N VAL A 102 -3.60 0.86 -5.00
CA VAL A 102 -4.40 0.45 -3.84
C VAL A 102 -3.72 -0.71 -3.13
N ASP A 103 -3.37 -0.50 -1.87
CA ASP A 103 -2.84 -1.50 -0.95
C ASP A 103 -3.97 -1.95 -0.01
N PRO A 104 -4.62 -3.10 -0.27
CA PRO A 104 -5.82 -3.52 0.43
C PRO A 104 -5.49 -4.10 1.82
N VAL A 105 -5.01 -3.23 2.73
CA VAL A 105 -4.60 -3.61 4.08
C VAL A 105 -5.82 -3.99 4.91
N PHE A 106 -6.09 -5.29 5.01
CA PHE A 106 -7.23 -5.79 5.80
C PHE A 106 -6.84 -6.41 7.14
N SER A 107 -5.55 -6.61 7.37
CA SER A 107 -5.05 -7.10 8.65
C SER A 107 -3.67 -6.53 8.95
N ALA A 108 -3.39 -6.21 10.20
CA ALA A 108 -2.08 -5.70 10.60
C ALA A 108 -1.10 -6.85 10.89
N THR A 109 0.11 -6.77 10.34
CA THR A 109 1.23 -7.65 10.71
C THR A 109 1.52 -7.62 12.21
N ALA A 110 1.27 -6.47 12.86
CA ALA A 110 1.43 -6.27 14.30
C ALA A 110 0.33 -6.94 15.17
N GLN A 111 -0.54 -7.76 14.57
CA GLN A 111 -1.71 -8.42 15.21
C GLN A 111 -2.77 -7.42 15.70
N GLY A 112 -4.06 -7.81 15.61
CA GLY A 112 -5.17 -7.10 16.27
C GLY A 112 -6.01 -6.15 15.40
N TYR A 113 -5.62 -5.89 14.14
CA TYR A 113 -6.50 -5.25 13.17
C TYR A 113 -7.10 -6.31 12.24
N ASP A 114 -8.41 -6.26 12.08
CA ASP A 114 -9.17 -7.01 11.07
C ASP A 114 -10.23 -6.08 10.49
N ALA A 115 -10.18 -5.86 9.18
CA ALA A 115 -11.12 -5.00 8.48
C ALA A 115 -12.54 -5.56 8.58
N ALA A 116 -13.53 -4.68 8.72
CA ALA A 116 -14.94 -5.08 8.66
C ALA A 116 -15.27 -5.71 7.30
N GLU A 117 -16.21 -6.67 7.28
CA GLU A 117 -16.56 -7.45 6.08
C GLU A 117 -17.03 -6.57 4.90
N GLN A 118 -17.57 -5.38 5.18
CA GLN A 118 -18.04 -4.46 4.16
C GLN A 118 -16.90 -3.74 3.42
N ILE A 119 -15.69 -3.66 3.99
CA ILE A 119 -14.58 -2.89 3.41
C ILE A 119 -14.09 -3.52 2.10
N PRO A 120 -13.80 -4.84 2.01
CA PRO A 120 -13.40 -5.47 0.75
C PRO A 120 -14.41 -5.27 -0.38
N GLU A 121 -15.71 -5.41 -0.09
CA GLU A 121 -16.78 -5.21 -1.07
C GLU A 121 -16.80 -3.76 -1.60
N ARG A 122 -16.81 -2.77 -0.70
CA ARG A 122 -16.79 -1.35 -1.11
C ARG A 122 -15.51 -0.98 -1.84
N LEU A 123 -14.36 -1.51 -1.41
CA LEU A 123 -13.08 -1.26 -2.11
C LEU A 123 -13.15 -1.77 -3.55
N ARG A 124 -13.63 -3.01 -3.74
CA ARG A 124 -13.82 -3.62 -5.05
C ARG A 124 -14.78 -2.81 -5.92
N ASP A 125 -15.91 -2.38 -5.36
CA ASP A 125 -17.00 -1.81 -6.15
C ASP A 125 -16.84 -0.32 -6.43
N GLU A 126 -16.24 0.44 -5.52
CA GLU A 126 -16.19 1.91 -5.60
C GLU A 126 -14.79 2.44 -5.91
N LEU A 127 -13.71 1.82 -5.39
CA LEU A 127 -12.35 2.35 -5.51
C LEU A 127 -11.53 1.66 -6.61
N LEU A 128 -11.55 0.33 -6.69
CA LEU A 128 -10.77 -0.42 -7.68
C LEU A 128 -11.08 -0.10 -9.14
N PRO A 129 -12.30 0.30 -9.57
CA PRO A 129 -12.54 0.72 -10.95
C PRO A 129 -11.74 1.94 -11.40
N MET A 130 -11.14 2.70 -10.46
CA MET A 130 -10.26 3.83 -10.75
C MET A 130 -8.78 3.49 -10.52
N ALA A 131 -8.48 2.33 -9.93
CA ALA A 131 -7.12 1.95 -9.60
C ALA A 131 -6.34 1.61 -10.87
N THR A 132 -5.06 1.99 -10.90
CA THR A 132 -4.11 1.47 -11.87
C THR A 132 -3.70 0.05 -11.51
N VAL A 133 -3.45 -0.20 -10.23
CA VAL A 133 -3.10 -1.54 -9.71
C VAL A 133 -3.51 -1.69 -8.26
N VAL A 134 -3.98 -2.88 -7.91
CA VAL A 134 -4.17 -3.32 -6.53
C VAL A 134 -3.09 -4.34 -6.16
N THR A 135 -2.55 -4.27 -4.93
CA THR A 135 -1.39 -5.08 -4.51
C THR A 135 -1.70 -6.07 -3.37
N PRO A 136 -2.68 -6.97 -3.51
CA PRO A 136 -3.07 -7.85 -2.41
C PRO A 136 -2.02 -8.93 -2.16
N ASN A 137 -1.86 -9.36 -0.90
CA ASN A 137 -1.34 -10.70 -0.61
C ASN A 137 -2.43 -11.76 -0.83
N GLN A 138 -2.06 -13.04 -0.71
CA GLN A 138 -3.00 -14.16 -0.93
C GLN A 138 -4.23 -14.14 -0.01
N ARG A 139 -4.09 -13.66 1.24
CA ARG A 139 -5.20 -13.57 2.20
C ARG A 139 -6.14 -12.42 1.87
N GLU A 140 -5.59 -11.29 1.45
CA GLU A 140 -6.34 -10.12 1.03
C GLU A 140 -7.07 -10.37 -0.29
N LEU A 141 -6.42 -11.05 -1.24
CA LEU A 141 -7.03 -11.48 -2.49
C LEU A 141 -8.27 -12.33 -2.23
N ALA A 142 -8.19 -13.31 -1.33
CA ALA A 142 -9.32 -14.16 -0.95
C ALA A 142 -10.52 -13.38 -0.38
N ARG A 143 -10.30 -12.17 0.17
CA ARG A 143 -11.35 -11.27 0.65
C ARG A 143 -11.89 -10.34 -0.45
N LEU A 144 -11.07 -9.99 -1.44
CA LEU A 144 -11.46 -9.15 -2.56
C LEU A 144 -12.26 -9.91 -3.64
N GLY A 145 -11.94 -11.19 -3.84
CA GLY A 145 -12.53 -12.03 -4.88
C GLY A 145 -11.48 -12.86 -5.62
N THR A 146 -11.67 -13.06 -6.92
CA THR A 146 -10.69 -13.72 -7.78
C THR A 146 -9.87 -12.72 -8.58
N VAL A 147 -8.72 -13.15 -9.12
CA VAL A 147 -7.93 -12.29 -10.02
C VAL A 147 -8.77 -11.91 -11.24
N GLU A 148 -9.55 -12.86 -11.77
CA GLU A 148 -10.44 -12.65 -12.91
C GLU A 148 -11.47 -11.55 -12.65
N ASP A 149 -12.13 -11.57 -11.47
CA ASP A 149 -13.10 -10.53 -11.09
C ASP A 149 -12.45 -9.14 -10.96
N LEU A 150 -11.21 -9.10 -10.47
CA LEU A 150 -10.49 -7.85 -10.25
C LEU A 150 -9.90 -7.27 -11.54
N LEU A 151 -9.51 -8.13 -12.48
CA LEU A 151 -8.98 -7.71 -13.79
C LEU A 151 -10.01 -6.97 -14.65
N GLU A 152 -11.31 -7.13 -14.38
CA GLU A 152 -12.35 -6.30 -14.99
C GLU A 152 -12.29 -4.83 -14.55
N ARG A 153 -11.52 -4.54 -13.48
CA ARG A 153 -11.48 -3.22 -12.81
C ARG A 153 -10.11 -2.58 -12.88
N CYS A 154 -9.04 -3.33 -12.58
CA CYS A 154 -7.67 -2.83 -12.57
C CYS A 154 -6.65 -3.97 -12.71
N ALA A 155 -5.36 -3.63 -12.90
CA ALA A 155 -4.30 -4.62 -12.79
C ALA A 155 -4.17 -5.15 -11.34
N VAL A 156 -3.64 -6.35 -11.17
CA VAL A 156 -3.51 -7.01 -9.87
C VAL A 156 -2.09 -7.53 -9.68
N LEU A 157 -1.37 -7.03 -8.70
CA LEU A 157 -0.07 -7.58 -8.28
C LEU A 157 -0.27 -8.45 -7.03
N VAL A 158 -0.37 -9.76 -7.22
CA VAL A 158 -0.50 -10.71 -6.11
C VAL A 158 0.88 -10.97 -5.52
N THR A 159 1.07 -10.61 -4.25
CA THR A 159 2.35 -10.79 -3.56
C THR A 159 2.49 -12.19 -2.95
N GLY A 160 3.67 -12.78 -3.10
CA GLY A 160 4.00 -14.14 -2.65
C GLY A 160 4.77 -14.19 -1.33
N GLY A 161 5.03 -13.04 -0.69
CA GLY A 161 5.87 -12.94 0.51
C GLY A 161 5.44 -13.84 1.67
N ASP A 162 4.14 -14.12 1.79
CA ASP A 162 3.54 -14.97 2.82
C ASP A 162 3.61 -16.48 2.52
N ALA A 163 4.00 -16.87 1.30
CA ALA A 163 4.14 -18.28 0.93
C ALA A 163 5.41 -18.89 1.55
N GLY A 164 5.35 -20.13 2.00
CA GLY A 164 6.56 -20.85 2.43
C GLY A 164 7.49 -21.18 1.25
N GLY A 165 8.73 -21.54 1.55
CA GLY A 165 9.70 -22.01 0.54
C GLY A 165 10.91 -21.10 0.36
N THR A 166 11.79 -21.52 -0.56
CA THR A 166 13.08 -20.86 -0.84
C THR A 166 12.97 -19.69 -1.80
N ASP A 167 11.92 -19.69 -2.63
CA ASP A 167 11.63 -18.61 -3.57
C ASP A 167 10.39 -17.85 -3.14
N VAL A 168 10.35 -16.57 -3.45
CA VAL A 168 9.15 -15.74 -3.45
C VAL A 168 8.78 -15.45 -4.91
N VAL A 169 7.48 -15.51 -5.19
CA VAL A 169 6.94 -15.26 -6.52
C VAL A 169 5.81 -14.24 -6.39
N ASP A 170 6.04 -13.04 -6.89
CA ASP A 170 4.99 -12.03 -7.07
C ASP A 170 4.50 -12.12 -8.52
N VAL A 171 3.18 -11.99 -8.71
CA VAL A 171 2.56 -12.16 -10.03
C VAL A 171 1.70 -10.95 -10.37
N LEU A 172 2.10 -10.22 -11.41
CA LEU A 172 1.33 -9.12 -11.98
C LEU A 172 0.41 -9.64 -13.07
N HIS A 173 -0.89 -9.43 -12.89
CA HIS A 173 -1.93 -9.72 -13.86
C HIS A 173 -2.44 -8.41 -14.47
N THR A 174 -2.59 -8.40 -15.79
CA THR A 174 -3.13 -7.28 -16.58
C THR A 174 -4.07 -7.82 -17.66
N SER A 175 -4.79 -6.95 -18.36
CA SER A 175 -5.59 -7.32 -19.53
C SER A 175 -4.76 -7.96 -20.66
N ASP A 176 -3.47 -7.61 -20.73
CA ASP A 176 -2.58 -8.02 -21.81
C ASP A 176 -1.83 -9.33 -21.49
N GLY A 177 -1.92 -9.79 -20.25
CA GLY A 177 -1.28 -11.02 -19.80
C GLY A 177 -0.76 -10.95 -18.37
N THR A 178 0.08 -11.94 -18.04
CA THR A 178 0.63 -12.13 -16.70
C THR A 178 2.16 -12.06 -16.73
N ARG A 179 2.75 -11.46 -15.70
CA ARG A 179 4.19 -11.37 -15.48
C ARG A 179 4.56 -11.88 -14.09
N GLU A 180 5.45 -12.88 -14.04
CA GLU A 180 6.03 -13.36 -12.78
C GLU A 180 7.34 -12.63 -12.45
N PHE A 181 7.48 -12.23 -11.19
CA PHE A 181 8.71 -11.76 -10.56
C PHE A 181 9.14 -12.80 -9.52
N ARG A 182 10.12 -13.64 -9.88
CA ARG A 182 10.65 -14.70 -9.02
C ARG A 182 12.02 -14.31 -8.47
N PHE A 183 12.22 -14.52 -7.18
CA PHE A 183 13.47 -14.23 -6.51
C PHE A 183 13.68 -15.08 -5.26
N GLU A 184 14.95 -15.27 -4.87
CA GLU A 184 15.30 -16.00 -3.66
C GLU A 184 14.80 -15.26 -2.41
N ARG A 185 14.22 -16.01 -1.47
CA ARG A 185 13.82 -15.50 -0.16
C ARG A 185 15.07 -15.15 0.64
N LEU A 186 15.14 -13.90 1.08
CA LEU A 186 16.25 -13.46 1.93
C LEU A 186 16.21 -14.20 3.28
N PRO A 187 17.35 -14.67 3.79
CA PRO A 187 17.42 -15.28 5.11
C PRO A 187 17.23 -14.19 6.16
N HIS A 188 16.00 -14.06 6.66
CA HIS A 188 15.64 -13.09 7.70
C HIS A 188 14.63 -13.75 8.63
N GLU A 189 15.03 -14.00 9.88
CA GLU A 189 14.19 -14.73 10.84
C GLU A 189 13.20 -13.83 11.58
N THR A 190 13.48 -12.52 11.65
CA THR A 190 12.65 -11.57 12.38
C THR A 190 11.53 -11.06 11.47
N PRO A 191 10.24 -11.19 11.84
CA PRO A 191 9.16 -10.59 11.06
C PRO A 191 9.38 -9.09 10.86
N ILE A 192 9.38 -8.65 9.60
CA ILE A 192 9.48 -7.24 9.23
C ILE A 192 8.08 -6.71 8.96
N HIS A 193 7.68 -5.65 9.64
CA HIS A 193 6.43 -4.97 9.34
C HIS A 193 6.65 -3.80 8.37
N GLY A 194 5.65 -3.53 7.52
CA GLY A 194 5.66 -2.42 6.57
C GLY A 194 6.18 -2.74 5.17
N THR A 195 6.53 -4.00 4.86
CA THR A 195 7.00 -4.41 3.52
C THR A 195 5.95 -4.21 2.42
N GLY A 196 4.68 -4.55 2.69
CA GLY A 196 3.57 -4.34 1.75
C GLY A 196 3.30 -2.85 1.46
N CYS A 197 3.21 -2.02 2.51
CA CYS A 197 3.05 -0.57 2.36
C CYS A 197 4.24 0.08 1.63
N ALA A 198 5.45 -0.41 1.89
CA ALA A 198 6.64 0.02 1.18
C ALA A 198 6.55 -0.33 -0.32
N LEU A 199 6.14 -1.55 -0.67
CA LEU A 199 5.98 -1.98 -2.06
C LEU A 199 4.98 -1.09 -2.81
N SER A 200 3.75 -0.96 -2.29
CA SER A 200 2.71 -0.15 -2.93
C SER A 200 3.09 1.33 -3.05
N THR A 201 3.78 1.88 -2.06
CA THR A 201 4.30 3.26 -2.11
C THR A 201 5.34 3.45 -3.20
N VAL A 202 6.28 2.51 -3.34
CA VAL A 202 7.35 2.62 -4.35
C VAL A 202 6.80 2.42 -5.75
N ILE A 203 5.80 1.54 -5.92
CA ILE A 203 5.06 1.43 -7.19
C ILE A 203 4.43 2.77 -7.54
N ALA A 204 3.74 3.43 -6.60
CA ALA A 204 3.13 4.74 -6.83
C ALA A 204 4.18 5.80 -7.22
N PHE A 205 5.35 5.80 -6.57
CA PHE A 205 6.45 6.69 -6.92
C PHE A 205 6.95 6.46 -8.35
N TYR A 206 7.23 5.22 -8.76
CA TYR A 206 7.70 4.94 -10.12
C TYR A 206 6.64 5.24 -11.18
N LEU A 207 5.37 4.92 -10.91
CA LEU A 207 4.25 5.27 -11.78
C LEU A 207 4.08 6.79 -11.95
N GLY A 208 4.20 7.55 -10.85
CA GLY A 208 4.18 9.02 -10.90
C GLY A 208 5.35 9.61 -11.68
N GLY A 209 6.48 8.90 -11.71
CA GLY A 209 7.61 9.21 -12.59
C GLY A 209 7.40 8.85 -14.08
N GLY A 210 6.25 8.27 -14.43
CA GLY A 210 5.91 7.86 -15.79
C GLY A 210 6.45 6.49 -16.20
N ALA A 211 6.92 5.67 -15.26
CA ALA A 211 7.35 4.31 -15.57
C ALA A 211 6.15 3.44 -16.01
N PRO A 212 6.32 2.53 -17.00
CA PRO A 212 5.31 1.51 -17.30
C PRO A 212 5.04 0.62 -16.08
N LEU A 213 3.80 0.13 -15.94
CA LEU A 213 3.37 -0.64 -14.76
C LEU A 213 4.28 -1.84 -14.43
N GLU A 214 4.62 -2.67 -15.41
CA GLU A 214 5.52 -3.82 -15.19
C GLU A 214 6.89 -3.38 -14.66
N VAL A 215 7.42 -2.27 -15.20
CA VAL A 215 8.72 -1.70 -14.78
C VAL A 215 8.61 -1.14 -13.37
N ALA A 216 7.53 -0.43 -13.05
CA ALA A 216 7.29 0.10 -11.71
C ALA A 216 7.19 -1.02 -10.66
N CYS A 217 6.46 -2.10 -10.96
CA CYS A 217 6.37 -3.27 -10.08
C CYS A 217 7.73 -3.95 -9.88
N GLY A 218 8.47 -4.22 -10.95
CA GLY A 218 9.79 -4.85 -10.86
C GLY A 218 10.80 -4.02 -10.05
N ALA A 219 10.87 -2.71 -10.33
CA ALA A 219 11.76 -1.80 -9.59
C ALA A 219 11.36 -1.68 -8.12
N ALA A 220 10.06 -1.62 -7.81
CA ALA A 220 9.58 -1.57 -6.43
C ALA A 220 9.90 -2.85 -5.64
N ILE A 221 9.78 -4.02 -6.28
CA ILE A 221 10.16 -5.31 -5.68
C ILE A 221 11.65 -5.32 -5.33
N GLU A 222 12.52 -4.91 -6.25
CA GLU A 222 13.97 -4.85 -6.03
C GLU A 222 14.32 -3.87 -4.90
N ASP A 223 13.72 -2.69 -4.91
CA ASP A 223 13.87 -1.67 -3.87
C ASP A 223 13.50 -2.17 -2.47
N VAL A 224 12.34 -2.82 -2.34
CA VAL A 224 11.88 -3.37 -1.06
C VAL A 224 12.78 -4.51 -0.61
N ARG A 225 13.27 -5.35 -1.53
CA ARG A 225 14.28 -6.38 -1.21
C ARG A 225 15.55 -5.78 -0.63
N ASN A 226 16.04 -4.67 -1.19
CA ASN A 226 17.20 -3.96 -0.66
C ASN A 226 16.94 -3.41 0.76
N CYS A 227 15.74 -2.87 1.00
CA CYS A 227 15.30 -2.44 2.32
C CYS A 227 15.23 -3.61 3.33
N ILE A 228 14.69 -4.76 2.91
CA ILE A 228 14.65 -5.99 3.73
C ILE A 228 16.06 -6.44 4.08
N ALA A 229 16.96 -6.53 3.09
CA ALA A 229 18.35 -6.95 3.31
C ALA A 229 19.12 -6.03 4.28
N ALA A 230 18.78 -4.74 4.31
CA ALA A 230 19.38 -3.78 5.22
C ALA A 230 18.70 -3.72 6.60
N THR A 231 17.55 -4.37 6.77
CA THR A 231 16.79 -4.38 8.03
C THR A 231 17.47 -5.31 9.04
N PRO A 232 17.84 -4.80 10.23
CA PRO A 232 18.54 -5.61 11.22
C PRO A 232 17.67 -6.75 11.74
N GLU A 233 18.30 -7.85 12.14
CA GLU A 233 17.63 -8.91 12.89
C GLU A 233 17.55 -8.53 14.38
N GLU A 234 16.45 -8.93 15.03
CA GLU A 234 16.27 -8.80 16.47
C GLU A 234 15.95 -10.17 17.10
N GLY A 235 16.01 -10.24 18.43
CA GLY A 235 15.78 -11.48 19.16
C GLY A 235 14.36 -12.06 19.00
N ALA A 236 14.20 -13.33 19.39
CA ALA A 236 12.94 -14.06 19.28
C ALA A 236 11.74 -13.29 19.86
N GLY A 237 10.69 -13.12 19.04
CA GLY A 237 9.45 -12.43 19.41
C GLY A 237 9.40 -10.95 19.07
N ALA A 238 10.48 -10.37 18.53
CA ALA A 238 10.48 -9.01 18.01
C ALA A 238 9.82 -8.93 16.62
N VAL A 239 9.23 -7.77 16.33
CA VAL A 239 8.79 -7.37 14.99
C VAL A 239 9.44 -6.03 14.70
N VAL A 240 10.20 -5.94 13.61
CA VAL A 240 11.04 -4.76 13.31
C VAL A 240 10.48 -3.96 12.15
N PRO A 241 10.52 -2.61 12.21
CA PRO A 241 10.13 -1.79 11.08
C PRO A 241 11.12 -1.96 9.94
N LEU A 242 10.60 -1.98 8.70
CA LEU A 242 11.45 -1.99 7.51
C LEU A 242 12.45 -0.82 7.55
N ARG A 243 13.73 -1.14 7.34
CA ARG A 243 14.76 -0.11 7.17
C ARG A 243 14.71 0.44 5.76
N VAL A 244 14.38 1.73 5.67
CA VAL A 244 14.47 2.48 4.41
C VAL A 244 15.94 2.81 4.14
N VAL A 245 16.44 2.41 2.97
CA VAL A 245 17.79 2.69 2.45
C VAL A 245 17.74 3.33 1.09
#